data_AF-A0A3C1P8Z0-F1
#
_entry.id   AF-A0A3C1P8Z0-F1
#
_cell.length_a   1.000
_cell.length_b   1.000
_cell.length_c   1.000
_cell.angle_alpha   90.00
_cell.angle_beta   90.00
_cell.angle_gamma   90.00
#
_symmetry.space_group_name_H-M   'P 1'
#
loop_
_entity.id
_entity.type
_entity.pdbx_description
1 polymer ?
#
loop_
_entity_poly.entity_id
_entity_poly.type
_entity_poly.pdbx_seq_one_letter_code
_entity_poly.pdbx_strand_id
1 'polypeptide(L)'
;MQPISEANSLYSIVGFKGNKNQILVVDDKQENRSVLVDLLQPLGFKIVEASNGQEGLYQLKKTQFDLVIVDLVMPIMDGFEMTRRIRSLPEFYHIPVIATSASVYQWDREQSQNAGCNDFLSKPLEVEELLLKLKTWLKLEWEYDYPENNILQTPAENSPDLVIPSSEILSSLIKLAKRGRVLELEAEVIKLKQINPDLSLFSDRIKCLTQDFKITQIKEFLNQCTIN
;
A
#
# COMPACT_ATOMS: atom_id res chain seq x y z
N MET A 1 -6.98 15.77 6.61
CA MET A 1 -6.25 14.58 6.15
C MET A 1 -5.89 14.83 4.71
N GLN A 2 -4.62 14.69 4.33
CA GLN A 2 -4.23 14.78 2.94
C GLN A 2 -4.14 13.36 2.35
N PRO A 3 -4.81 13.10 1.23
CA PRO A 3 -4.79 11.81 0.57
C PRO A 3 -3.38 11.46 0.05
N ILE A 4 -2.95 10.20 0.23
CA ILE A 4 -1.71 9.72 -0.39
C ILE A 4 -2.07 9.21 -1.79
N SER A 5 -1.66 9.98 -2.79
CA SER A 5 -1.80 9.65 -4.21
C SER A 5 -0.71 8.66 -4.61
N GLU A 6 -1.07 7.53 -5.20
CA GLU A 6 -0.13 6.78 -6.04
C GLU A 6 0.16 7.65 -7.27
N ALA A 7 1.40 7.62 -7.77
CA ALA A 7 1.80 8.48 -8.87
C ALA A 7 1.11 8.01 -10.16
N ASN A 8 -0.01 8.68 -10.51
CA ASN A 8 -0.97 8.40 -11.59
C ASN A 8 -2.27 7.65 -11.24
N SER A 9 -2.69 7.58 -9.97
CA SER A 9 -3.98 6.96 -9.59
C SER A 9 -5.09 7.98 -9.31
N LEU A 10 -6.29 7.73 -9.84
CA LEU A 10 -7.53 8.48 -9.60
C LEU A 10 -8.13 8.27 -8.20
N TYR A 11 -7.36 7.73 -7.28
CA TYR A 11 -7.82 7.38 -5.95
C TYR A 11 -6.67 7.55 -5.00
N SER A 12 -7.02 7.72 -3.74
CA SER A 12 -6.04 7.92 -2.70
C SER A 12 -6.38 7.09 -1.49
N ILE A 13 -5.36 6.53 -0.88
CA ILE A 13 -5.55 5.83 0.39
C ILE A 13 -5.79 6.90 1.44
N VAL A 14 -6.92 6.79 2.12
CA VAL A 14 -7.33 7.71 3.20
C VAL A 14 -7.34 7.05 4.56
N GLY A 15 -7.29 5.72 4.61
CA GLY A 15 -7.24 4.96 5.85
C GLY A 15 -7.29 3.47 5.59
N PHE A 16 -7.55 2.69 6.64
CA PHE A 16 -7.76 1.25 6.58
C PHE A 16 -8.86 0.84 7.56
N LYS A 17 -9.58 -0.23 7.24
CA LYS A 17 -10.61 -0.78 8.11
C LYS A 17 -10.01 -1.50 9.31
N GLY A 18 -10.70 -1.45 10.45
CA GLY A 18 -10.40 -2.23 11.64
C GLY A 18 -9.85 -1.39 12.80
N ASN A 19 -9.12 -2.04 13.70
CA ASN A 19 -8.53 -1.39 14.87
C ASN A 19 -7.30 -0.56 14.47
N LYS A 20 -6.99 0.49 15.26
CA LYS A 20 -5.78 1.30 15.04
C LYS A 20 -4.52 0.50 15.32
N ASN A 21 -3.87 0.02 14.27
CA ASN A 21 -2.61 -0.70 14.37
C ASN A 21 -1.49 0.24 14.86
N GLN A 22 -0.66 -0.29 15.76
CA GLN A 22 0.47 0.42 16.35
C GLN A 22 1.78 -0.08 15.74
N ILE A 23 2.53 0.83 15.12
CA ILE A 23 3.80 0.56 14.44
C ILE A 23 4.94 1.19 15.24
N LEU A 24 5.99 0.42 15.50
CA LEU A 24 7.25 0.92 16.02
C LEU A 24 8.17 1.25 14.86
N VAL A 25 8.63 2.50 14.78
CA VAL A 25 9.62 2.96 13.80
C VAL A 25 10.95 3.20 14.52
N VAL A 26 11.99 2.50 14.09
CA VAL A 26 13.33 2.57 14.70
C VAL A 26 14.34 2.99 13.64
N ASP A 27 14.88 4.20 13.78
CA ASP A 27 15.88 4.77 12.86
C ASP A 27 16.66 5.84 13.63
N ASP A 28 17.96 5.97 13.41
CA ASP A 28 18.80 6.94 14.12
C ASP A 28 18.58 8.37 13.65
N LYS A 29 18.15 8.55 12.41
CA LYS A 29 17.88 9.87 11.82
C LYS A 29 16.43 10.26 12.04
N GLN A 30 16.25 11.42 12.69
CA GLN A 30 14.92 11.96 12.96
C GLN A 30 14.14 12.20 11.65
N GLU A 31 14.82 12.63 10.60
CA GLU A 31 14.22 12.90 9.30
C GLU A 31 13.58 11.65 8.70
N ASN A 32 14.24 10.49 8.80
CA ASN A 32 13.70 9.22 8.31
C ASN A 32 12.46 8.80 9.10
N ARG A 33 12.46 8.98 10.42
CA ARG A 33 11.30 8.68 11.25
C ARG A 33 10.13 9.61 10.95
N SER A 34 10.39 10.91 10.81
CA SER A 34 9.37 11.90 10.47
C SER A 34 8.68 11.58 9.15
N VAL A 35 9.40 11.14 8.12
CA VAL A 35 8.79 10.72 6.84
C VAL A 35 7.76 9.60 7.05
N LEU A 36 8.09 8.58 7.85
CA LEU A 36 7.15 7.49 8.16
C LEU A 36 5.98 7.94 9.02
N VAL A 37 6.22 8.84 9.99
CA VAL A 37 5.19 9.43 10.84
C VAL A 37 4.19 10.23 10.01
N ASP A 38 4.69 11.15 9.19
CA ASP A 38 3.90 12.04 8.35
C ASP A 38 3.10 11.28 7.29
N LEU A 39 3.63 10.14 6.82
CA LEU A 39 2.93 9.27 5.87
C LEU A 39 1.85 8.41 6.55
N LEU A 40 2.17 7.78 7.69
CA LEU A 40 1.32 6.72 8.24
C LEU A 40 0.29 7.23 9.27
N GLN A 41 0.59 8.27 10.05
CA GLN A 41 -0.38 8.80 11.01
C GLN A 41 -1.68 9.31 10.35
N PRO A 42 -1.66 10.01 9.20
CA PRO A 42 -2.88 10.43 8.51
C PRO A 42 -3.76 9.27 8.05
N LEU A 43 -3.19 8.08 7.82
CA LEU A 43 -3.94 6.87 7.47
C LEU A 43 -4.56 6.17 8.70
N GLY A 44 -4.32 6.69 9.91
CA GLY A 44 -4.89 6.17 11.15
C GLY A 44 -3.99 5.23 11.95
N PHE A 45 -2.74 5.00 11.51
CA PHE A 45 -1.76 4.24 12.30
C PHE A 45 -1.32 5.02 13.54
N LYS A 46 -1.07 4.30 14.64
CA LYS A 46 -0.36 4.84 15.79
C LYS A 46 1.13 4.57 15.62
N ILE A 47 1.94 5.61 15.56
CA ILE A 47 3.39 5.47 15.42
C ILE A 47 4.07 5.77 16.76
N VAL A 48 4.97 4.87 17.18
CA VAL A 48 5.93 5.13 18.25
C VAL A 48 7.31 5.11 17.63
N GLU A 49 8.15 6.06 18.00
CA GLU A 49 9.50 6.20 17.48
C GLU A 49 10.55 5.72 18.49
N ALA A 50 11.68 5.26 17.96
CA ALA A 50 12.90 5.01 18.71
C ALA A 50 14.13 5.37 17.86
N SER A 51 15.19 5.87 18.50
CA SER A 51 16.41 6.38 17.85
C SER A 51 17.50 5.33 17.66
N ASN A 52 17.33 4.11 18.19
CA ASN A 52 18.28 3.01 18.08
C ASN A 52 17.63 1.70 18.55
N GLY A 53 18.30 0.56 18.30
CA GLY A 53 17.75 -0.76 18.64
C GLY A 53 17.47 -0.99 20.12
N GLN A 54 18.24 -0.37 21.03
CA GLN A 54 18.04 -0.52 22.46
C GLN A 54 16.78 0.20 22.93
N GLU A 55 16.54 1.41 22.43
CA GLU A 55 15.30 2.15 22.69
C GLU A 55 14.10 1.42 22.07
N GLY A 56 14.24 0.85 20.86
CA GLY A 56 13.19 0.06 20.22
C GLY A 56 12.77 -1.15 21.07
N LEU A 57 13.72 -1.92 21.60
CA LEU A 57 13.43 -3.02 22.53
C LEU A 57 12.79 -2.55 23.84
N TYR A 58 13.15 -1.36 24.32
CA TYR A 58 12.53 -0.78 25.50
C TYR A 58 11.07 -0.40 25.24
N GLN A 59 10.75 0.14 24.05
CA GLN A 59 9.36 0.43 23.67
C GLN A 59 8.53 -0.85 23.56
N LEU A 60 9.05 -1.90 22.93
CA LEU A 60 8.37 -3.21 22.80
C LEU A 60 7.93 -3.78 24.16
N LYS A 61 8.67 -3.51 25.24
CA LYS A 61 8.31 -3.94 26.60
C LYS A 61 7.22 -3.11 27.26
N LYS A 62 6.95 -1.90 26.78
CA LYS A 62 5.96 -0.98 27.37
C LYS A 62 4.57 -1.18 26.82
N THR A 63 4.47 -1.42 25.52
CA THR A 63 3.19 -1.48 24.80
C THR A 63 3.23 -2.54 23.72
N GLN A 64 2.07 -3.01 23.30
CA GLN A 64 1.96 -3.95 22.17
C GLN A 64 2.13 -3.21 20.84
N PHE A 65 2.73 -3.90 19.87
CA PHE A 65 2.95 -3.42 18.52
C PHE A 65 2.53 -4.48 17.51
N ASP A 66 1.91 -4.03 16.43
CA ASP A 66 1.44 -4.90 15.35
C ASP A 66 2.51 -5.08 14.26
N LEU A 67 3.48 -4.16 14.18
CA LEU A 67 4.59 -4.21 13.23
C LEU A 67 5.76 -3.34 13.69
N VAL A 68 6.98 -3.75 13.34
CA VAL A 68 8.21 -2.96 13.51
C VAL A 68 8.81 -2.63 12.15
N ILE A 69 9.14 -1.36 11.93
CA ILE A 69 9.99 -0.90 10.82
C ILE A 69 11.33 -0.50 11.45
N VAL A 70 12.43 -1.13 11.04
CA VAL A 70 13.74 -0.94 11.68
C VAL A 70 14.83 -0.69 10.65
N ASP A 71 15.63 0.35 10.86
CA ASP A 71 16.85 0.56 10.10
C ASP A 71 17.93 -0.44 10.47
N LEU A 72 18.63 -0.97 9.46
CA LEU A 72 19.65 -1.98 9.70
C LEU A 72 20.94 -1.40 10.28
N VAL A 73 21.28 -0.14 10.03
CA VAL A 73 22.58 0.44 10.37
C VAL A 73 22.40 1.63 11.30
N MET A 74 22.42 1.37 12.61
CA MET A 74 22.25 2.39 13.66
C MET A 74 23.38 2.30 14.70
N PRO A 75 23.72 3.41 15.38
CA PRO A 75 24.61 3.38 16.53
C PRO A 75 23.97 2.68 17.74
N ILE A 76 24.80 2.35 18.74
CA ILE A 76 24.42 1.70 20.02
C ILE A 76 23.96 0.25 19.85
N MET A 77 22.91 0.03 19.06
CA MET A 77 22.41 -1.29 18.68
C MET A 77 21.80 -1.20 17.28
N ASP A 78 22.36 -1.99 16.36
CA ASP A 78 21.90 -2.08 14.99
C ASP A 78 20.59 -2.87 14.86
N GLY A 79 19.94 -2.76 13.69
CA GLY A 79 18.65 -3.40 13.43
C GLY A 79 18.74 -4.92 13.37
N PHE A 80 19.88 -5.48 12.97
CA PHE A 80 20.07 -6.93 12.95
C PHE A 80 20.07 -7.50 14.37
N GLU A 81 20.81 -6.88 15.29
CA GLU A 81 20.89 -7.27 16.69
C GLU A 81 19.56 -7.06 17.41
N MET A 82 18.89 -5.95 17.16
CA MET A 82 17.53 -5.73 17.66
C MET A 82 16.59 -6.86 17.21
N THR A 83 16.61 -7.21 15.92
CA THR A 83 15.74 -8.26 15.37
C THR A 83 16.06 -9.63 15.96
N ARG A 84 17.33 -9.99 16.10
CA ARG A 84 17.73 -11.24 16.78
C ARG A 84 17.19 -11.32 18.21
N ARG A 85 17.19 -10.20 18.94
CA ARG A 85 16.62 -10.11 20.29
C ARG A 85 15.10 -10.17 20.30
N ILE A 86 14.41 -9.58 19.32
CA ILE A 86 12.97 -9.76 19.15
C ILE A 86 12.64 -11.25 18.95
N ARG A 87 13.42 -11.95 18.12
CA ARG A 87 13.21 -13.38 17.84
C ARG A 87 13.60 -14.31 18.98
N SER A 88 14.46 -13.89 19.91
CA SER A 88 14.77 -14.68 21.09
C SER A 88 13.73 -14.56 22.21
N LEU A 89 12.79 -13.61 22.11
CA LEU A 89 11.74 -13.35 23.09
C LEU A 89 10.39 -13.89 22.58
N PRO A 90 9.81 -14.92 23.22
CA PRO A 90 8.55 -15.54 22.77
C PRO A 90 7.38 -14.54 22.66
N GLU A 91 7.36 -13.55 23.55
CA GLU A 91 6.35 -12.48 23.58
C GLU A 91 6.36 -11.58 22.33
N PHE A 92 7.50 -11.43 21.65
CA PHE A 92 7.63 -10.57 20.46
C PHE A 92 7.88 -11.36 19.17
N TYR A 93 8.08 -12.67 19.27
CA TYR A 93 8.47 -13.54 18.15
C TYR A 93 7.55 -13.37 16.92
N HIS A 94 6.25 -13.21 17.16
CA HIS A 94 5.22 -13.13 16.12
C HIS A 94 5.11 -11.76 15.45
N ILE A 95 5.74 -10.72 15.98
CA ILE A 95 5.62 -9.36 15.45
C ILE A 95 6.38 -9.29 14.11
N PRO A 96 5.70 -8.89 13.01
CA PRO A 96 6.36 -8.63 11.74
C PRO A 96 7.42 -7.54 11.87
N VAL A 97 8.63 -7.81 11.37
CA VAL A 97 9.74 -6.86 11.32
C VAL A 97 10.11 -6.61 9.87
N ILE A 98 9.95 -5.36 9.41
CA ILE A 98 10.37 -4.90 8.10
C ILE A 98 11.68 -4.11 8.27
N ALA A 99 12.75 -4.60 7.67
CA ALA A 99 14.03 -3.92 7.66
C ALA A 99 14.04 -2.76 6.65
N THR A 100 14.76 -1.68 6.95
CA THR A 100 15.10 -0.63 5.99
C THR A 100 16.61 -0.52 5.83
N SER A 101 17.12 -0.33 4.61
CA SER A 101 18.55 -0.06 4.37
C SER A 101 18.76 0.94 3.24
N ALA A 102 19.83 1.73 3.33
CA ALA A 102 20.31 2.57 2.24
C ALA A 102 21.01 1.80 1.12
N SER A 103 21.39 0.54 1.37
CA SER A 103 21.98 -0.34 0.37
C SER A 103 20.95 -1.37 -0.07
N VAL A 104 20.85 -1.56 -1.39
CA VAL A 104 20.07 -2.63 -2.02
C VAL A 104 20.89 -3.90 -2.24
N TYR A 105 22.10 -3.98 -1.67
CA TYR A 105 22.94 -5.16 -1.87
C TYR A 105 22.22 -6.40 -1.36
N GLN A 106 22.27 -7.46 -2.15
CA GLN A 106 21.66 -8.73 -1.81
C GLN A 106 22.14 -9.27 -0.46
N TRP A 107 23.38 -8.93 -0.07
CA TRP A 107 23.93 -9.22 1.24
C TRP A 107 23.09 -8.62 2.39
N ASP A 108 22.66 -7.36 2.32
CA ASP A 108 21.81 -6.76 3.37
C ASP A 108 20.47 -7.49 3.48
N ARG A 109 19.88 -7.84 2.33
CA ARG A 109 18.63 -8.60 2.28
C ARG A 109 18.80 -9.97 2.93
N GLU A 110 19.85 -10.72 2.57
CA GLU A 110 20.15 -12.03 3.15
C GLU A 110 20.43 -11.95 4.65
N GLN A 111 21.23 -10.96 5.09
CA GLN A 111 21.51 -10.77 6.52
C GLN A 111 20.25 -10.40 7.29
N SER A 112 19.37 -9.59 6.71
CA SER A 112 18.12 -9.18 7.38
C SER A 112 17.20 -10.39 7.59
N GLN A 113 17.10 -11.27 6.58
CA GLN A 113 16.36 -12.53 6.67
C GLN A 113 16.98 -13.47 7.70
N ASN A 114 18.32 -13.61 7.71
CA ASN A 114 19.03 -14.43 8.69
C ASN A 114 18.87 -13.91 10.13
N ALA A 115 18.75 -12.60 10.32
CA ALA A 115 18.44 -12.00 11.61
C ALA A 115 16.97 -12.23 12.03
N GLY A 116 16.12 -12.66 11.11
CA GLY A 116 14.71 -12.96 11.32
C GLY A 116 13.75 -11.85 10.89
N CYS A 117 14.18 -10.91 10.05
CA CYS A 117 13.27 -9.94 9.44
C CYS A 117 12.29 -10.66 8.51
N ASN A 118 11.05 -10.17 8.49
CA ASN A 118 9.98 -10.68 7.66
C ASN A 118 10.07 -10.15 6.22
N ASP A 119 10.50 -8.90 6.08
CA ASP A 119 10.62 -8.22 4.80
C ASP A 119 11.67 -7.11 4.87
N PHE A 120 11.90 -6.46 3.74
CA PHE A 120 12.92 -5.45 3.53
C PHE A 120 12.43 -4.36 2.58
N LEU A 121 12.73 -3.11 2.91
CA LEU A 121 12.51 -1.90 2.11
C LEU A 121 13.85 -1.20 1.86
N SER A 122 14.10 -0.80 0.61
CA SER A 122 15.25 0.05 0.29
C SER A 122 14.95 1.52 0.54
N LYS A 123 15.97 2.28 0.93
CA LYS A 123 15.92 3.75 0.96
C LYS A 123 16.42 4.29 -0.39
N PRO A 124 15.80 5.33 -0.97
CA PRO A 124 14.63 6.07 -0.45
C PRO A 124 13.37 5.20 -0.44
N LEU A 125 12.56 5.35 0.61
CA LEU A 125 11.36 4.54 0.78
C LEU A 125 10.34 4.88 -0.31
N GLU A 126 9.99 3.89 -1.12
CA GLU A 126 8.90 4.00 -2.06
C GLU A 126 7.56 3.78 -1.33
N VAL A 127 6.69 4.77 -1.39
CA VAL A 127 5.40 4.78 -0.67
C VAL A 127 4.55 3.58 -1.06
N GLU A 128 4.47 3.26 -2.35
CA GLU A 128 3.68 2.14 -2.86
C GLU A 128 4.19 0.79 -2.32
N GLU A 129 5.51 0.60 -2.29
CA GLU A 129 6.11 -0.62 -1.76
C GLU A 129 5.84 -0.77 -0.26
N LEU A 130 5.99 0.32 0.51
CA LEU A 130 5.68 0.34 1.94
C LEU A 130 4.22 -0.01 2.21
N LEU A 131 3.27 0.63 1.52
CA LEU A 131 1.84 0.38 1.70
C LEU A 131 1.46 -1.05 1.31
N LEU A 132 2.07 -1.62 0.27
CA LEU A 132 1.86 -3.03 -0.11
C LEU A 132 2.34 -3.99 0.98
N LYS A 133 3.53 -3.74 1.57
CA LYS A 133 4.04 -4.56 2.67
C LYS A 133 3.19 -4.42 3.92
N LEU A 134 2.76 -3.21 4.27
CA LEU A 134 1.84 -2.99 5.39
C LEU A 134 0.52 -3.74 5.17
N LYS A 135 -0.07 -3.67 3.97
CA LYS A 135 -1.27 -4.45 3.61
C LYS A 135 -1.07 -5.94 3.86
N THR A 136 0.07 -6.46 3.44
CA THR A 136 0.39 -7.89 3.52
C THR A 136 0.60 -8.35 4.97
N TRP A 137 1.48 -7.66 5.71
CA TRP A 137 1.88 -8.08 7.06
C TRP A 137 0.83 -7.79 8.13
N LEU A 138 0.07 -6.69 7.96
CA LEU A 138 -1.02 -6.32 8.87
C LEU A 138 -2.39 -6.80 8.39
N LYS A 139 -2.47 -7.49 7.25
CA LYS A 139 -3.71 -8.01 6.64
C LYS A 139 -4.78 -6.92 6.49
N LEU A 140 -4.37 -5.75 6.01
CA LEU A 140 -5.23 -4.58 5.94
C LEU A 140 -6.21 -4.64 4.76
N GLU A 141 -7.38 -4.05 4.97
CA GLU A 141 -8.25 -3.59 3.90
C GLU A 141 -8.14 -2.06 3.83
N TRP A 142 -7.46 -1.55 2.80
CA TRP A 142 -7.36 -0.10 2.57
C TRP A 142 -8.73 0.52 2.26
N GLU A 143 -8.94 1.71 2.80
CA GLU A 143 -10.03 2.60 2.45
C GLU A 143 -9.52 3.61 1.45
N TYR A 144 -10.20 3.67 0.29
CA TYR A 144 -9.87 4.57 -0.79
C TYR A 144 -10.90 5.68 -0.86
N ASP A 145 -10.42 6.91 -0.99
CA ASP A 145 -11.23 8.01 -1.45
C ASP A 145 -11.14 8.08 -2.97
N TYR A 146 -12.30 7.93 -3.58
CA TYR A 146 -12.50 8.14 -5.00
C TYR A 146 -13.02 9.57 -5.13
N PRO A 147 -12.47 10.41 -6.02
CA PRO A 147 -12.90 11.79 -6.23
C PRO A 147 -14.36 11.95 -6.74
N GLU A 148 -15.20 10.92 -6.65
CA GLU A 148 -16.62 10.95 -7.01
C GLU A 148 -17.50 11.79 -6.06
N ASN A 149 -16.99 12.25 -4.91
CA ASN A 149 -17.79 13.08 -3.99
C ASN A 149 -17.93 14.57 -4.38
N ASN A 150 -17.38 15.01 -5.53
CA ASN A 150 -17.53 16.39 -6.01
C ASN A 150 -18.26 16.53 -7.37
N ILE A 151 -18.89 15.46 -7.90
CA ILE A 151 -19.61 15.54 -9.19
C ILE A 151 -21.08 15.96 -9.01
N LEU A 152 -21.61 16.02 -7.78
CA LEU A 152 -23.00 16.44 -7.53
C LEU A 152 -23.18 17.95 -7.27
N GLN A 153 -22.25 18.80 -7.72
CA GLN A 153 -22.52 20.23 -7.90
C GLN A 153 -22.20 20.63 -9.36
N THR A 154 -23.25 20.88 -10.13
CA THR A 154 -23.25 21.48 -11.47
C THR A 154 -22.41 22.78 -11.55
N PRO A 155 -22.10 23.27 -12.76
CA PRO A 155 -21.09 22.81 -13.71
C PRO A 155 -19.89 23.80 -13.72
N ALA A 156 -18.67 23.30 -13.62
CA ALA A 156 -17.49 24.06 -13.99
C ALA A 156 -16.73 23.28 -15.05
N GLU A 157 -16.77 23.81 -16.26
CA GLU A 157 -16.10 23.33 -17.47
C GLU A 157 -14.61 23.06 -17.18
N ASN A 158 -14.09 21.96 -17.75
CA ASN A 158 -12.69 21.50 -17.76
C ASN A 158 -12.29 20.40 -16.75
N SER A 159 -12.98 19.27 -16.76
CA SER A 159 -12.40 17.97 -16.34
C SER A 159 -12.17 17.10 -17.58
N PRO A 160 -11.06 16.32 -17.69
CA PRO A 160 -10.88 15.43 -18.84
C PRO A 160 -11.99 14.38 -18.85
N ASP A 161 -12.77 14.35 -19.91
CA ASP A 161 -13.94 13.49 -20.05
C ASP A 161 -13.57 12.01 -19.90
N LEU A 162 -14.37 11.26 -19.14
CA LEU A 162 -14.26 9.81 -19.06
C LEU A 162 -14.58 9.20 -20.43
N VAL A 163 -13.55 8.89 -21.20
CA VAL A 163 -13.72 8.26 -22.52
C VAL A 163 -14.09 6.79 -22.32
N ILE A 164 -15.27 6.42 -22.82
CA ILE A 164 -15.80 5.06 -22.77
C ILE A 164 -15.39 4.32 -24.05
N PRO A 165 -14.88 3.07 -23.97
CA PRO A 165 -14.53 2.30 -25.16
C PRO A 165 -15.77 1.91 -25.97
N SER A 166 -15.57 1.48 -27.22
CA SER A 166 -16.67 1.08 -28.10
C SER A 166 -17.53 -0.04 -27.50
N SER A 167 -18.80 -0.10 -27.92
CA SER A 167 -19.76 -1.11 -27.46
C SER A 167 -19.28 -2.55 -27.69
N GLU A 168 -18.48 -2.80 -28.73
CA GLU A 168 -17.86 -4.11 -29.00
C GLU A 168 -16.83 -4.51 -27.94
N ILE A 169 -15.95 -3.58 -27.56
CA ILE A 169 -14.96 -3.77 -26.50
C ILE A 169 -15.67 -3.98 -25.16
N LEU A 170 -16.66 -3.13 -24.85
CA LEU A 170 -17.42 -3.22 -23.61
C LEU A 170 -18.15 -4.56 -23.47
N SER A 171 -18.73 -5.06 -24.58
CA SER A 171 -19.38 -6.37 -24.64
C SER A 171 -18.40 -7.52 -24.35
N SER A 172 -17.16 -7.41 -24.81
CA SER A 172 -16.09 -8.37 -24.53
C SER A 172 -15.71 -8.38 -23.05
N LEU A 173 -15.49 -7.20 -22.45
CA LEU A 173 -15.17 -7.05 -21.04
C LEU A 173 -16.30 -7.56 -20.13
N ILE A 174 -17.56 -7.29 -20.47
CA ILE A 174 -18.74 -7.83 -19.77
C ILE A 174 -18.76 -9.36 -19.81
N LYS A 175 -18.44 -9.97 -20.96
CA LYS A 175 -18.38 -11.44 -21.08
C LYS A 175 -17.28 -12.03 -20.19
N LEU A 176 -16.10 -11.40 -20.13
CA LEU A 176 -15.00 -11.82 -19.27
C LEU A 176 -15.37 -11.72 -17.78
N ALA A 177 -15.98 -10.60 -17.37
CA ALA A 177 -16.46 -10.38 -16.00
C ALA A 177 -17.57 -11.37 -15.61
N LYS A 178 -18.51 -11.67 -16.52
CA LYS A 178 -19.58 -12.67 -16.29
C LYS A 178 -19.05 -14.09 -16.14
N ARG A 179 -17.95 -14.43 -16.83
CA ARG A 179 -17.29 -15.74 -16.78
C ARG A 179 -16.25 -15.87 -15.66
N GLY A 180 -16.03 -14.82 -14.85
CA GLY A 180 -15.05 -14.83 -13.76
C GLY A 180 -13.59 -14.88 -14.23
N ARG A 181 -13.32 -14.49 -15.48
CA ARG A 181 -11.98 -14.52 -16.10
C ARG A 181 -11.20 -13.25 -15.73
N VAL A 182 -10.95 -13.05 -14.44
CA VAL A 182 -10.40 -11.80 -13.86
C VAL A 182 -9.01 -11.45 -14.42
N LEU A 183 -8.12 -12.43 -14.55
CA LEU A 183 -6.76 -12.21 -15.09
C LEU A 183 -6.77 -11.77 -16.56
N GLU A 184 -7.70 -12.32 -17.36
CA GLU A 184 -7.84 -11.93 -18.76
C GLU A 184 -8.53 -10.58 -18.92
N LEU A 185 -9.47 -10.27 -18.03
CA LEU A 185 -10.09 -8.95 -17.96
C LEU A 185 -9.04 -7.88 -17.65
N GLU A 186 -8.18 -8.12 -16.66
CA GLU A 186 -7.08 -7.20 -16.31
C GLU A 186 -6.09 -7.04 -17.47
N ALA A 187 -5.68 -8.14 -18.10
CA ALA A 187 -4.76 -8.08 -19.25
C ALA A 187 -5.35 -7.30 -20.44
N GLU A 188 -6.65 -7.46 -20.72
CA GLU A 188 -7.30 -6.76 -21.82
C GLU A 188 -7.44 -5.26 -21.54
N VAL A 189 -7.74 -4.92 -20.29
CA VAL A 189 -7.82 -3.53 -19.82
C VAL A 189 -6.47 -2.82 -19.87
N ILE A 190 -5.37 -3.52 -19.54
CA ILE A 190 -4.01 -2.98 -19.69
C ILE A 190 -3.68 -2.70 -21.17
N LYS A 191 -4.06 -3.59 -22.09
CA LYS A 191 -3.87 -3.36 -23.53
C LYS A 191 -4.66 -2.16 -24.03
N LEU A 192 -5.91 -1.98 -23.57
CA LEU A 192 -6.75 -0.85 -23.97
C LEU A 192 -6.10 0.49 -23.60
N LYS A 193 -5.52 0.58 -22.40
CA LYS A 193 -4.74 1.75 -21.96
C LYS A 193 -3.50 2.01 -22.82
N GLN A 194 -2.84 0.96 -23.32
CA GLN A 194 -1.68 1.11 -24.21
C GLN A 194 -2.06 1.55 -25.63
N ILE A 195 -3.24 1.13 -26.12
CA ILE A 195 -3.72 1.44 -27.46
C ILE A 195 -4.32 2.84 -27.53
N ASN A 196 -5.07 3.25 -26.49
CA ASN A 196 -5.65 4.57 -26.39
C ASN A 196 -5.44 5.14 -24.98
N PRO A 197 -4.47 6.07 -24.80
CA PRO A 197 -4.21 6.72 -23.53
C PRO A 197 -5.41 7.44 -22.92
N ASP A 198 -6.37 7.88 -23.73
CA ASP A 198 -7.58 8.58 -23.26
C ASP A 198 -8.53 7.61 -22.51
N LEU A 199 -8.38 6.30 -22.73
CA LEU A 199 -9.10 5.25 -22.00
C LEU A 199 -8.41 4.88 -20.67
N SER A 200 -7.37 5.60 -20.24
CA SER A 200 -6.66 5.26 -19.00
C SER A 200 -7.62 5.27 -17.81
N LEU A 201 -8.51 6.26 -17.74
CA LEU A 201 -9.47 6.42 -16.64
C LEU A 201 -10.41 5.22 -16.51
N PHE A 202 -10.98 4.78 -17.63
CA PHE A 202 -11.82 3.59 -17.70
C PHE A 202 -11.03 2.33 -17.32
N SER A 203 -9.81 2.22 -17.84
CA SER A 203 -8.99 1.02 -17.69
C SER A 203 -8.51 0.83 -16.25
N ASP A 204 -8.01 1.90 -15.64
CA ASP A 204 -7.52 1.87 -14.27
C ASP A 204 -8.65 1.54 -13.28
N ARG A 205 -9.89 1.98 -13.58
CA ARG A 205 -11.08 1.64 -12.78
C ARG A 205 -11.40 0.15 -12.79
N ILE A 206 -11.34 -0.52 -13.95
CA ILE A 206 -11.58 -1.97 -14.00
C ILE A 206 -10.43 -2.74 -13.34
N LYS A 207 -9.18 -2.30 -13.52
CA LYS A 207 -8.00 -2.92 -12.88
C LYS A 207 -8.13 -2.91 -11.35
N CYS A 208 -8.52 -1.79 -10.76
CA CYS A 208 -8.75 -1.68 -9.31
C CYS A 208 -9.82 -2.67 -8.82
N LEU A 209 -10.96 -2.74 -9.53
CA LEU A 209 -12.04 -3.66 -9.17
C LEU A 209 -11.66 -5.15 -9.32
N THR A 210 -10.77 -5.47 -10.26
CA THR A 210 -10.23 -6.83 -10.43
C THR A 210 -9.29 -7.26 -9.31
N GLN A 211 -8.45 -6.35 -8.80
CA GLN A 211 -7.48 -6.64 -7.74
C GLN A 211 -8.13 -6.93 -6.38
N ASP A 212 -9.29 -6.33 -6.12
CA ASP A 212 -10.08 -6.59 -4.91
C ASP A 212 -11.10 -7.74 -5.08
N PHE A 213 -11.05 -8.49 -6.18
CA PHE A 213 -12.01 -9.58 -6.51
C PHE A 213 -13.49 -9.16 -6.45
N LYS A 214 -13.80 -7.87 -6.65
CA LYS A 214 -15.17 -7.31 -6.54
C LYS A 214 -15.99 -7.53 -7.82
N ILE A 215 -16.19 -8.78 -8.21
CA ILE A 215 -16.83 -9.17 -9.49
C ILE A 215 -18.23 -8.55 -9.67
N THR A 216 -19.01 -8.38 -8.60
CA THR A 216 -20.34 -7.75 -8.67
C THR A 216 -20.24 -6.28 -9.10
N GLN A 217 -19.29 -5.53 -8.54
CA GLN A 217 -19.07 -4.12 -8.85
C GLN A 217 -18.49 -3.92 -10.26
N ILE A 218 -17.63 -4.85 -10.72
CA ILE A 218 -17.16 -4.87 -12.12
C ILE A 218 -18.36 -4.96 -13.08
N LYS A 219 -19.32 -5.84 -12.79
CA LYS A 219 -20.50 -6.04 -13.64
C LYS A 219 -21.42 -4.82 -13.64
N GLU A 220 -21.63 -4.21 -12.47
CA GLU A 220 -22.45 -3.00 -12.33
C GLU A 220 -21.85 -1.83 -13.11
N PHE A 221 -20.55 -1.58 -12.94
CA PHE A 221 -19.83 -0.52 -13.66
C PHE A 221 -19.89 -0.73 -15.17
N LEU A 222 -19.57 -1.94 -15.65
CA LEU A 222 -19.60 -2.22 -17.09
C LEU A 222 -21.01 -2.08 -17.70
N ASN A 223 -22.06 -2.48 -16.98
CA ASN A 223 -23.43 -2.31 -17.45
C ASN A 223 -23.84 -0.83 -17.51
N GLN A 224 -23.38 0.01 -16.58
CA GLN A 224 -23.63 1.46 -16.59
C GLN A 224 -22.99 2.13 -17.82
N CYS A 225 -21.78 1.73 -18.19
CA CYS A 225 -21.11 2.21 -19.41
C CYS A 225 -21.81 1.78 -20.72
N THR A 226 -22.80 0.87 -20.67
CA THR A 226 -23.53 0.42 -21.87
C THR A 226 -24.81 1.22 -22.13
N ILE A 227 -25.25 2.02 -21.15
CA ILE A 227 -26.54 2.74 -21.16
C ILE A 227 -26.39 4.20 -21.63
N ASN A 228 -25.17 4.75 -21.58
CA ASN A 228 -24.80 6.04 -22.20
C ASN A 228 -24.23 5.82 -23.60
#